data_AF-A0A9E7JLM9-F1
#
_entry.id   AF-A0A9E7JLM9-F1
#
_cell.length_a   1.000
_cell.length_b   1.000
_cell.length_c   1.000
_cell.angle_alpha   90.00
_cell.angle_beta   90.00
_cell.angle_gamma   90.00
#
_symmetry.space_group_name_H-M   'P 1'
#
loop_
_entity.id
_entity.type
_entity.pdbx_description
1 polymer ?
#
loop_
_entity_poly.entity_id
_entity_poly.type
_entity_poly.pdbx_seq_one_letter_code
_entity_poly.pdbx_strand_id
1 'polypeptide(L)'
;MAETPSAFFSAVVVTILAVLGGCSAPSEAARAFFVFGDSLVDNGNNNYLATTARADAPPYGIDSPSHRPSGRFSNGRNIPDIISEQLGAETTLPYLSPELRGEKLLVGANFASAGIGILNDTGIQFVNIIRINRQLQYFEEYQKKLSALIGASQAEMRVNQALVLITLGGNDFVNNYYLIPYSFRSRQFALPDYVRYLISEYYKILQVEHSLKPSILSSMLVHGCCSPERDWNSRFYSFCSSLFSVPNSCRGYMSSGPVELSSPGPARSAASRLSLP
;
A
#
# COMPACT_ATOMS: atom_id res chain seq x y z
N MET A 1 68.41 4.62 22.38
CA MET A 1 67.63 5.33 21.35
C MET A 1 66.29 5.64 21.99
N ALA A 2 66.06 6.90 22.34
CA ALA A 2 64.83 7.34 23.01
C ALA A 2 63.82 7.73 21.92
N GLU A 3 62.74 6.98 21.78
CA GLU A 3 61.64 7.37 20.90
C GLU A 3 60.94 8.59 21.51
N THR A 4 60.75 9.63 20.70
CA THR A 4 60.18 10.91 21.13
C THR A 4 58.66 10.75 21.40
N PRO A 5 58.12 11.30 22.51
CA PRO A 5 56.70 11.15 22.88
C PRO A 5 55.70 11.66 21.83
N SER A 6 56.16 12.53 20.93
CA SER A 6 55.38 13.12 19.85
C SER A 6 54.93 12.11 18.80
N ALA A 7 55.75 11.10 18.49
CA ALA A 7 55.44 10.11 17.46
C ALA A 7 54.30 9.17 17.90
N PHE A 8 54.32 8.78 19.18
CA PHE A 8 53.27 7.96 19.78
C PHE A 8 51.93 8.70 19.84
N PHE A 9 51.94 9.98 20.20
CA PHE A 9 50.71 10.78 20.27
C PHE A 9 50.07 10.98 18.89
N SER A 10 50.88 11.26 17.87
CA SER A 10 50.39 11.36 16.48
C SER A 10 49.85 10.04 15.94
N ALA A 11 50.50 8.92 16.24
CA ALA A 11 50.03 7.60 15.82
C ALA A 11 48.68 7.25 16.45
N VAL A 12 48.46 7.59 17.73
CA VAL A 12 47.18 7.36 18.41
C VAL A 12 46.08 8.24 17.83
N VAL A 13 46.35 9.51 17.55
CA VAL A 13 45.37 10.43 16.94
C VAL A 13 44.98 10.00 15.53
N VAL A 14 45.94 9.59 14.69
CA VAL A 14 45.67 9.07 13.34
C VAL A 14 44.85 7.78 13.40
N THR A 15 45.14 6.91 14.37
CA THR A 15 44.38 5.65 14.57
C THR A 15 42.95 5.93 15.04
N ILE A 16 42.74 6.89 15.95
CA ILE A 16 41.41 7.31 16.40
C ILE A 16 40.61 7.95 15.26
N LEU A 17 41.24 8.80 14.43
CA LEU A 17 40.60 9.39 13.27
C LEU A 17 40.27 8.35 12.19
N ALA A 18 41.10 7.33 12.01
CA ALA A 18 40.82 6.22 11.10
C ALA A 18 39.68 5.31 11.61
N VAL A 19 39.57 5.12 12.93
CA VAL A 19 38.47 4.36 13.55
C VAL A 19 37.16 5.16 13.56
N LEU A 20 37.22 6.50 13.63
CA LEU A 20 36.04 7.37 13.51
C LEU A 20 35.63 7.65 12.06
N GLY A 21 36.53 7.47 11.09
CA GLY A 21 36.29 7.67 9.66
C GLY A 21 35.98 6.38 8.87
N GLY A 22 36.05 5.21 9.50
CA GLY A 22 35.87 3.91 8.87
C GLY A 22 34.60 3.20 9.34
N CYS A 23 33.75 2.83 8.37
CA CYS A 23 32.53 2.04 8.50
C CYS A 23 31.25 2.79 8.91
N SER A 24 30.86 3.78 8.09
CA SER A 24 29.48 3.70 7.61
C SER A 24 29.37 2.38 6.83
N ALA A 25 28.64 1.41 7.38
CA ALA A 25 28.15 0.32 6.53
C ALA A 25 27.56 0.98 5.27
N PRO A 26 27.78 0.45 4.06
CA PRO A 26 26.98 0.91 2.94
C PRO A 26 25.55 0.75 3.43
N SER A 27 24.81 1.86 3.55
CA SER A 27 23.36 1.80 3.60
C SER A 27 23.02 0.82 2.50
N GLU A 28 22.48 -0.35 2.86
CA GLU A 28 22.03 -1.30 1.87
C GLU A 28 21.21 -0.47 0.88
N ALA A 29 21.68 -0.36 -0.36
CA ALA A 29 21.14 0.64 -1.28
C ALA A 29 19.63 0.40 -1.33
N ALA A 30 18.85 1.33 -0.76
CA ALA A 30 17.48 1.05 -0.33
C ALA A 30 16.75 0.29 -1.43
N ARG A 31 16.22 -0.92 -1.16
CA ARG A 31 15.62 -1.76 -2.22
C ARG A 31 14.57 -0.97 -2.98
N ALA A 32 14.56 -1.08 -4.31
CA ALA A 32 13.50 -0.45 -5.11
C ALA A 32 12.17 -1.04 -4.67
N PHE A 33 11.11 -0.24 -4.64
CA PHE A 33 9.80 -0.71 -4.20
C PHE A 33 8.76 -0.56 -5.30
N PHE A 34 8.14 -1.66 -5.71
CA PHE A 34 7.09 -1.69 -6.71
C PHE A 34 5.76 -2.08 -6.06
N VAL A 35 4.73 -1.30 -6.33
CA VAL A 35 3.42 -1.49 -5.71
C VAL A 35 2.36 -1.66 -6.79
N PHE A 36 1.58 -2.72 -6.69
CA PHE A 36 0.46 -3.04 -7.57
C PHE A 36 -0.77 -3.27 -6.71
N GLY A 37 -1.94 -2.99 -7.26
CA GLY A 37 -3.18 -3.32 -6.59
C GLY A 37 -4.27 -2.26 -6.67
N ASP A 38 -5.07 -2.22 -5.61
CA ASP A 38 -6.26 -1.40 -5.50
C ASP A 38 -6.07 -0.15 -4.60
N SER A 39 -7.19 0.42 -4.14
CA SER A 39 -7.25 1.64 -3.33
C SER A 39 -6.44 1.57 -2.04
N LEU A 40 -6.21 0.38 -1.48
CA LEU A 40 -5.51 0.22 -0.21
C LEU A 40 -4.04 0.64 -0.29
N VAL A 41 -3.49 0.58 -1.50
CA VAL A 41 -2.09 0.90 -1.76
C VAL A 41 -1.94 2.00 -2.80
N ASP A 42 -3.03 2.48 -3.42
CA ASP A 42 -3.00 3.67 -4.29
C ASP A 42 -2.56 4.91 -3.51
N ASN A 43 -1.60 5.63 -4.07
CA ASN A 43 -1.05 6.86 -3.54
C ASN A 43 -1.32 8.09 -4.43
N GLY A 44 -2.22 7.96 -5.41
CA GLY A 44 -2.73 9.07 -6.21
C GLY A 44 -2.72 8.85 -7.72
N ASN A 45 -2.56 7.62 -8.24
CA ASN A 45 -2.66 7.38 -9.69
C ASN A 45 -4.05 7.77 -10.21
N ASN A 46 -5.11 7.50 -9.43
CA ASN A 46 -6.47 7.83 -9.82
C ASN A 46 -6.73 9.34 -9.98
N ASN A 47 -5.89 10.20 -9.39
CA ASN A 47 -6.01 11.65 -9.54
C ASN A 47 -5.74 12.10 -10.99
N TYR A 48 -5.01 11.30 -11.76
CA TYR A 48 -4.67 11.54 -13.17
C TYR A 48 -5.69 10.96 -14.15
N LEU A 49 -6.78 10.32 -13.69
CA LEU A 49 -7.74 9.60 -14.53
C LEU A 49 -9.16 10.17 -14.42
N ALA A 50 -9.92 10.29 -15.50
CA ALA A 50 -11.34 10.63 -15.41
C ALA A 50 -12.17 9.49 -14.76
N THR A 51 -12.20 9.44 -13.42
CA THR A 51 -12.83 8.41 -12.60
C THR A 51 -13.50 9.00 -11.36
N THR A 52 -14.49 8.28 -10.84
CA THR A 52 -15.14 8.56 -9.56
C THR A 52 -14.40 7.93 -8.37
N ALA A 53 -13.49 6.98 -8.60
CA ALA A 53 -12.69 6.36 -7.55
C ALA A 53 -11.46 7.25 -7.22
N ARG A 54 -11.68 8.39 -6.56
CA ARG A 54 -10.63 9.34 -6.19
C ARG A 54 -10.61 9.62 -4.69
N ALA A 55 -9.41 9.92 -4.17
CA ALA A 55 -9.18 10.34 -2.79
C ALA A 55 -8.48 11.71 -2.73
N ASP A 56 -8.94 12.64 -3.57
CA ASP A 56 -8.43 14.01 -3.72
C ASP A 56 -9.32 15.07 -3.04
N ALA A 57 -10.28 14.65 -2.21
CA ALA A 57 -11.19 15.51 -1.45
C ALA A 57 -11.25 15.13 0.04
N PRO A 58 -11.68 16.02 0.95
CA PRO A 58 -11.96 15.65 2.34
C PRO A 58 -12.94 14.47 2.43
N PRO A 59 -12.82 13.57 3.43
CA PRO A 59 -11.97 13.66 4.62
C PRO A 59 -10.53 13.14 4.45
N TYR A 60 -10.12 12.72 3.25
CA TYR A 60 -8.80 12.14 3.04
C TYR A 60 -7.66 13.12 3.35
N GLY A 61 -6.56 12.60 3.92
CA GLY A 61 -5.39 13.40 4.25
C GLY A 61 -5.50 14.31 5.48
N ILE A 62 -6.57 14.20 6.29
CA ILE A 62 -6.75 15.03 7.51
C ILE A 62 -5.65 14.87 8.56
N ASP A 63 -5.05 13.68 8.68
CA ASP A 63 -3.96 13.36 9.60
C ASP A 63 -2.57 13.49 8.92
N SER A 64 -2.53 13.90 7.65
CA SER A 64 -1.26 14.13 6.95
C SER A 64 -0.59 15.43 7.44
N PRO A 65 0.75 15.55 7.36
CA PRO A 65 1.44 16.79 7.75
C PRO A 65 0.97 18.04 7.00
N SER A 66 0.44 17.89 5.79
CA SER A 66 -0.10 18.99 5.00
C SER A 66 -1.60 19.24 5.25
N HIS A 67 -2.27 18.37 6.00
CA HIS A 67 -3.72 18.33 6.20
C HIS A 67 -4.52 18.41 4.88
N ARG A 68 -3.96 17.86 3.79
CA ARG A 68 -4.54 17.92 2.44
C ARG A 68 -4.69 16.52 1.86
N PRO A 69 -5.76 16.26 1.07
CA PRO A 69 -5.90 15.02 0.33
C PRO A 69 -4.71 14.79 -0.61
N SER A 70 -4.10 13.61 -0.52
CA SER A 70 -2.95 13.27 -1.36
C SER A 70 -3.29 12.28 -2.48
N GLY A 71 -4.56 11.85 -2.61
CA GLY A 71 -4.93 10.70 -3.44
C GLY A 71 -4.79 9.34 -2.75
N ARG A 72 -4.45 9.30 -1.45
CA ARG A 72 -4.46 8.09 -0.64
C ARG A 72 -5.85 7.90 -0.03
N PHE A 73 -6.37 6.68 -0.08
CA PHE A 73 -7.64 6.31 0.56
C PHE A 73 -7.49 6.13 2.07
N SER A 74 -6.87 7.11 2.73
CA SER A 74 -6.66 7.15 4.18
C SER A 74 -6.59 8.59 4.66
N ASN A 75 -6.58 8.79 5.98
CA ASN A 75 -6.38 10.10 6.57
C ASN A 75 -4.95 10.62 6.43
N GLY A 76 -4.00 9.80 5.98
CA GLY A 76 -2.60 10.21 5.88
C GLY A 76 -1.79 9.20 5.09
N ARG A 77 -1.08 8.33 5.80
CA ARG A 77 -0.26 7.28 5.19
C ARG A 77 -1.08 6.04 4.83
N ASN A 78 -0.70 5.35 3.76
CA ASN A 78 -1.21 4.04 3.37
C ASN A 78 -0.14 2.95 3.60
N ILE A 79 -0.45 1.69 3.28
CA ILE A 79 0.44 0.55 3.54
C ILE A 79 1.84 0.74 2.91
N PRO A 80 1.97 1.09 1.61
CA PRO A 80 3.27 1.40 1.02
C PRO A 80 4.09 2.45 1.76
N ASP A 81 3.46 3.52 2.25
CA ASP A 81 4.20 4.57 2.95
C ASP A 81 4.81 4.07 4.25
N ILE A 82 4.05 3.25 4.99
CA ILE A 82 4.50 2.65 6.26
C ILE A 82 5.65 1.68 5.99
N ILE A 83 5.57 0.88 4.92
CA ILE A 83 6.65 -0.02 4.51
C ILE A 83 7.89 0.79 4.11
N SER A 84 7.77 1.82 3.27
CA SER A 84 8.88 2.69 2.90
C SER A 84 9.55 3.31 4.12
N GLU A 85 8.77 3.81 5.09
CA GLU A 85 9.31 4.38 6.32
C GLU A 85 10.08 3.35 7.16
N GLN A 86 9.54 2.14 7.31
CA GLN A 86 10.22 1.05 8.03
C GLN A 86 11.52 0.62 7.35
N LEU A 87 11.59 0.72 6.02
CA LEU A 87 12.79 0.46 5.24
C LEU A 87 13.79 1.64 5.26
N GLY A 88 13.44 2.78 5.88
CA GLY A 88 14.22 4.01 5.79
C GLY A 88 14.33 4.55 4.36
N ALA A 89 13.41 4.15 3.48
CA ALA A 89 13.38 4.50 2.07
C ALA A 89 12.41 5.66 1.81
N GLU A 90 12.66 6.39 0.72
CA GLU A 90 11.69 7.36 0.23
C GLU A 90 10.39 6.65 -0.19
N THR A 91 9.25 7.32 0.04
CA THR A 91 7.95 6.88 -0.46
C THR A 91 7.92 6.87 -1.98
N THR A 92 7.45 5.77 -2.58
CA THR A 92 7.26 5.67 -4.03
C THR A 92 6.26 6.71 -4.54
N LEU A 93 6.48 7.25 -5.73
CA LEU A 93 5.52 8.13 -6.41
C LEU A 93 4.50 7.31 -7.23
N PRO A 94 3.29 7.84 -7.49
CA PRO A 94 2.37 7.24 -8.46
C PRO A 94 3.02 7.23 -9.84
N TYR A 95 2.87 6.14 -10.59
CA TYR A 95 3.46 5.98 -11.91
C TYR A 95 3.07 7.09 -12.90
N LEU A 96 1.83 7.58 -12.79
CA LEU A 96 1.33 8.66 -13.65
C LEU A 96 1.80 10.06 -13.23
N SER A 97 2.54 10.20 -12.11
CA SER A 97 3.06 11.49 -11.68
C SER A 97 4.13 12.02 -12.63
N PRO A 98 4.07 13.31 -13.02
CA PRO A 98 5.14 13.95 -13.80
C PRO A 98 6.46 14.08 -13.00
N GLU A 99 6.40 13.91 -11.68
CA GLU A 99 7.57 13.93 -10.81
C GLU A 99 8.35 12.61 -10.81
N LEU A 100 7.76 11.52 -11.30
CA LEU A 100 8.44 10.22 -11.43
C LEU A 100 9.41 10.22 -12.63
N ARG A 101 10.57 10.86 -12.43
CA ARG A 101 11.64 11.01 -13.42
C ARG A 101 13.02 11.07 -12.76
N GLY A 102 14.07 10.83 -13.55
CA GLY A 102 15.45 10.86 -13.07
C GLY A 102 15.67 9.90 -11.91
N GLU A 103 16.39 10.33 -10.88
CA GLU A 103 16.73 9.50 -9.71
C GLU A 103 15.51 9.00 -8.93
N LYS A 104 14.34 9.64 -9.05
CA LYS A 104 13.09 9.12 -8.45
C LYS A 104 12.69 7.77 -9.02
N LEU A 105 13.10 7.45 -10.26
CA LEU A 105 12.95 6.12 -10.81
C LEU A 105 13.75 5.09 -9.99
N LEU A 106 14.87 5.45 -9.35
CA LEU A 106 15.67 4.48 -8.58
C LEU A 106 14.96 4.00 -7.31
N VAL A 107 14.05 4.80 -6.74
CA VAL A 107 13.26 4.45 -5.55
C VAL A 107 12.24 3.36 -5.86
N GLY A 108 11.68 3.37 -7.08
CA GLY A 108 10.58 2.52 -7.50
C GLY A 108 9.32 3.33 -7.81
N ALA A 109 8.19 2.65 -7.95
CA ALA A 109 6.95 3.29 -8.39
C ALA A 109 5.72 2.53 -7.89
N ASN A 110 4.64 3.27 -7.73
CA ASN A 110 3.34 2.74 -7.40
C ASN A 110 2.44 2.73 -8.64
N PHE A 111 1.99 1.55 -9.05
CA PHE A 111 1.13 1.31 -10.21
C PHE A 111 -0.32 1.08 -9.83
N ALA A 112 -0.64 1.03 -8.53
CA ALA A 112 -1.96 0.69 -8.03
C ALA A 112 -3.02 1.72 -8.43
N SER A 113 -4.28 1.28 -8.47
CA SER A 113 -5.41 2.10 -8.86
C SER A 113 -6.67 1.68 -8.14
N ALA A 114 -7.35 2.63 -7.52
CA ALA A 114 -8.57 2.35 -6.79
C ALA A 114 -9.68 1.76 -7.67
N GLY A 115 -10.46 0.86 -7.05
CA GLY A 115 -11.64 0.24 -7.65
C GLY A 115 -11.37 -1.02 -8.47
N ILE A 116 -10.11 -1.39 -8.72
CA ILE A 116 -9.80 -2.61 -9.48
C ILE A 116 -9.97 -3.86 -8.63
N GLY A 117 -10.25 -4.99 -9.28
CA GLY A 117 -10.17 -6.32 -8.70
C GLY A 117 -9.15 -7.20 -9.43
N ILE A 118 -9.13 -8.46 -9.05
CA ILE A 118 -8.49 -9.56 -9.77
C ILE A 118 -9.14 -9.70 -11.14
N LEU A 119 -10.47 -9.65 -11.19
CA LEU A 119 -11.21 -9.82 -12.44
C LEU A 119 -11.28 -8.51 -13.21
N ASN A 120 -11.20 -8.62 -14.54
CA ASN A 120 -11.26 -7.47 -15.43
C ASN A 120 -12.68 -6.91 -15.59
N ASP A 121 -13.72 -7.53 -15.04
CA ASP A 121 -15.07 -6.95 -15.00
C ASP A 121 -15.36 -6.25 -13.65
N THR A 122 -14.48 -6.37 -12.67
CA THR A 122 -14.61 -5.67 -11.39
C THR A 122 -14.29 -4.17 -11.56
N GLY A 123 -15.13 -3.32 -10.94
CA GLY A 123 -14.90 -1.87 -10.89
C GLY A 123 -15.35 -1.09 -12.12
N ILE A 124 -16.13 -1.69 -13.04
CA ILE A 124 -16.68 -1.01 -14.23
C ILE A 124 -17.45 0.27 -13.86
N GLN A 125 -18.10 0.31 -12.70
CA GLN A 125 -18.84 1.47 -12.21
C GLN A 125 -17.98 2.72 -11.98
N PHE A 126 -16.65 2.56 -11.88
CA PHE A 126 -15.70 3.65 -11.69
C PHE A 126 -15.17 4.24 -13.00
N VAL A 127 -15.75 3.83 -14.15
CA VAL A 127 -15.44 4.32 -15.50
C VAL A 127 -14.01 4.03 -15.94
N ASN A 128 -13.03 4.81 -15.49
CA ASN A 128 -11.64 4.71 -15.92
C ASN A 128 -10.73 4.33 -14.75
N ILE A 129 -10.26 3.09 -14.72
CA ILE A 129 -9.38 2.56 -13.66
C ILE A 129 -8.24 1.76 -14.28
N ILE A 130 -7.07 1.76 -13.64
CA ILE A 130 -5.88 1.06 -14.16
C ILE A 130 -5.93 -0.41 -13.76
N ARG A 131 -6.58 -1.22 -14.59
CA ARG A 131 -6.69 -2.68 -14.40
C ARG A 131 -5.32 -3.33 -14.24
N ILE A 132 -5.26 -4.47 -13.55
CA ILE A 132 -3.98 -5.13 -13.21
C ILE A 132 -3.08 -5.37 -14.43
N ASN A 133 -3.63 -5.82 -15.56
CA ASN A 133 -2.86 -6.00 -16.80
C ASN A 133 -2.23 -4.68 -17.29
N ARG A 134 -2.91 -3.55 -17.12
CA ARG A 134 -2.38 -2.24 -17.45
C ARG A 134 -1.31 -1.79 -16.46
N GLN A 135 -1.45 -2.11 -15.17
CA GLN A 135 -0.41 -1.87 -14.17
C GLN A 135 0.88 -2.63 -14.51
N LEU A 136 0.77 -3.89 -14.94
CA LEU A 136 1.91 -4.70 -15.39
C LEU A 136 2.55 -4.13 -16.68
N GLN A 137 1.74 -3.65 -17.64
CA GLN A 137 2.27 -2.94 -18.80
C GLN A 137 3.01 -1.65 -18.43
N TYR A 138 2.49 -0.89 -17.45
CA TYR A 138 3.19 0.27 -16.93
C TYR A 138 4.49 -0.09 -16.24
N PHE A 139 4.57 -1.26 -15.62
CA PHE A 139 5.82 -1.76 -15.08
C PHE A 139 6.85 -2.06 -16.19
N GLU A 140 6.44 -2.68 -17.30
CA GLU A 140 7.32 -2.87 -18.46
C GLU A 140 7.80 -1.53 -19.05
N GLU A 141 6.91 -0.54 -19.17
CA GLU A 141 7.27 0.82 -19.60
C GLU A 141 8.25 1.48 -18.62
N TYR A 142 8.01 1.33 -17.31
CA TYR A 142 8.91 1.79 -16.26
C TYR A 142 10.29 1.13 -16.36
N GLN A 143 10.38 -0.18 -16.60
CA GLN A 143 11.65 -0.88 -16.77
C GLN A 143 12.46 -0.32 -17.95
N LYS A 144 11.79 0.07 -19.04
CA LYS A 144 12.43 0.75 -20.18
C LYS A 144 12.98 2.12 -19.79
N LYS A 145 12.20 2.92 -19.05
CA LYS A 145 12.64 4.23 -18.53
C LYS A 145 13.85 4.09 -17.59
N LEU A 146 13.81 3.11 -16.70
CA LEU A 146 14.92 2.81 -15.78
C LEU A 146 16.16 2.35 -16.56
N SER A 147 16.00 1.45 -17.53
CA SER A 147 17.10 0.99 -18.39
C SER A 147 17.73 2.11 -19.19
N ALA A 148 16.95 3.10 -19.64
CA ALA A 148 17.47 4.29 -20.31
C ALA A 148 18.28 5.20 -19.37
N LEU A 149 18.00 5.18 -18.06
CA LEU A 149 18.67 6.00 -17.06
C LEU A 149 19.99 5.38 -16.57
N ILE A 150 19.99 4.09 -16.21
CA ILE A 150 21.14 3.42 -15.57
C ILE A 150 21.75 2.28 -16.40
N GLY A 151 21.23 2.04 -17.60
CA GLY A 151 21.62 0.91 -18.46
C GLY A 151 20.85 -0.37 -18.14
N ALA A 152 20.70 -1.22 -19.16
CA ALA A 152 19.86 -2.43 -19.09
C ALA A 152 20.29 -3.41 -18.00
N SER A 153 21.60 -3.68 -17.86
CA SER A 153 22.10 -4.63 -16.86
C SER A 153 21.88 -4.15 -15.42
N GLN A 154 22.11 -2.87 -15.15
CA GLN A 154 21.86 -2.30 -13.82
C GLN A 154 20.37 -2.23 -13.51
N ALA A 155 19.53 -1.89 -14.50
CA ALA A 155 18.09 -1.90 -14.35
C ALA A 155 17.55 -3.29 -14.04
N GLU A 156 18.02 -4.32 -14.75
CA GLU A 156 17.65 -5.72 -14.47
C GLU A 156 18.07 -6.13 -13.05
N MET A 157 19.31 -5.83 -12.64
CA MET A 157 19.77 -6.10 -11.28
C MET A 157 18.91 -5.40 -10.23
N ARG A 158 18.56 -4.13 -10.48
CA ARG A 158 17.75 -3.31 -9.58
C ARG A 158 16.33 -3.85 -9.43
N VAL A 159 15.71 -4.28 -10.53
CA VAL A 159 14.38 -4.90 -10.52
C VAL A 159 14.42 -6.25 -9.81
N ASN A 160 15.43 -7.06 -10.06
CA ASN A 160 15.58 -8.36 -9.41
C ASN A 160 15.76 -8.23 -7.89
N GLN A 161 16.36 -7.14 -7.41
CA GLN A 161 16.55 -6.87 -5.97
C GLN A 161 15.42 -6.05 -5.34
N ALA A 162 14.36 -5.75 -6.09
CA ALA A 162 13.27 -4.92 -5.60
C ALA A 162 12.37 -5.65 -4.59
N LEU A 163 11.62 -4.89 -3.80
CA LEU A 163 10.46 -5.37 -3.07
C LEU A 163 9.22 -5.17 -3.94
N VAL A 164 8.30 -6.13 -3.96
CA VAL A 164 7.03 -6.02 -4.69
C VAL A 164 5.86 -6.23 -3.76
N LEU A 165 4.91 -5.31 -3.74
CA LEU A 165 3.64 -5.42 -3.01
C LEU A 165 2.48 -5.53 -4.00
N ILE A 166 1.61 -6.53 -3.83
CA ILE A 166 0.40 -6.71 -4.66
C ILE A 166 -0.82 -6.85 -3.75
N THR A 167 -1.81 -5.97 -3.91
CA THR A 167 -3.08 -6.06 -3.15
C THR A 167 -4.28 -6.10 -4.09
N LEU A 168 -5.00 -7.21 -4.11
CA LEU A 168 -6.17 -7.41 -4.97
C LEU A 168 -7.17 -8.35 -4.30
N GLY A 169 -8.42 -8.30 -4.75
CA GLY A 169 -9.45 -9.29 -4.41
C GLY A 169 -10.60 -8.73 -3.58
N GLY A 170 -10.38 -7.71 -2.75
CA GLY A 170 -11.43 -7.13 -1.91
C GLY A 170 -12.61 -6.63 -2.73
N ASN A 171 -12.33 -5.87 -3.80
CA ASN A 171 -13.35 -5.33 -4.70
C ASN A 171 -14.13 -6.41 -5.46
N ASP A 172 -13.53 -7.57 -5.72
CA ASP A 172 -14.22 -8.68 -6.41
C ASP A 172 -15.35 -9.25 -5.54
N PHE A 173 -15.15 -9.32 -4.23
CA PHE A 173 -16.21 -9.70 -3.30
C PHE A 173 -17.20 -8.56 -3.11
N VAL A 174 -16.73 -7.37 -2.72
CA VAL A 174 -17.61 -6.23 -2.40
C VAL A 174 -18.56 -5.91 -3.54
N ASN A 175 -18.04 -5.73 -4.76
CA ASN A 175 -18.86 -5.31 -5.89
C ASN A 175 -19.81 -6.40 -6.40
N ASN A 176 -19.46 -7.68 -6.22
CA ASN A 176 -20.24 -8.76 -6.80
C ASN A 176 -21.16 -9.48 -5.79
N TYR A 177 -20.89 -9.42 -4.50
CA TYR A 177 -21.63 -10.22 -3.51
C TYR A 177 -22.24 -9.40 -2.36
N TYR A 178 -21.74 -8.20 -2.09
CA TYR A 178 -22.14 -7.44 -0.90
C TYR A 178 -22.78 -6.10 -1.22
N LEU A 179 -22.24 -5.36 -2.19
CA LEU A 179 -22.72 -4.03 -2.55
C LEU A 179 -23.86 -4.08 -3.56
N ILE A 180 -23.77 -4.96 -4.56
CA ILE A 180 -24.76 -5.07 -5.64
C ILE A 180 -25.60 -6.33 -5.43
N PRO A 181 -26.87 -6.20 -5.00
CA PRO A 181 -27.74 -7.36 -4.88
C PRO A 181 -28.00 -7.96 -6.26
N TYR A 182 -27.96 -9.30 -6.35
CA TYR A 182 -28.18 -10.06 -7.59
C TYR A 182 -27.23 -9.68 -8.75
N SER A 183 -25.97 -9.40 -8.45
CA SER A 183 -24.95 -9.20 -9.48
C SER A 183 -24.89 -10.39 -10.44
N PHE A 184 -24.35 -10.15 -11.65
CA PHE A 184 -24.15 -11.22 -12.62
C PHE A 184 -23.31 -12.37 -12.04
N ARG A 185 -22.28 -12.04 -11.26
CA ARG A 185 -21.37 -13.03 -10.66
C ARG A 185 -22.01 -13.83 -9.53
N SER A 186 -22.82 -13.19 -8.67
CA SER A 186 -23.54 -13.92 -7.60
C SER A 186 -24.61 -14.84 -8.14
N ARG A 187 -25.10 -14.61 -9.38
CA ARG A 187 -26.01 -15.52 -10.08
C ARG A 187 -25.30 -16.65 -10.82
N GLN A 188 -24.06 -16.40 -11.25
CA GLN A 188 -23.25 -17.36 -11.99
C GLN A 188 -22.59 -18.40 -11.09
N PHE A 189 -22.14 -17.99 -9.90
CA PHE A 189 -21.37 -18.84 -9.00
C PHE A 189 -21.95 -18.84 -7.59
N ALA A 190 -21.95 -20.01 -6.95
CA ALA A 190 -21.99 -20.05 -5.49
C ALA A 190 -20.66 -19.52 -4.93
N LEU A 191 -20.71 -18.91 -3.74
CA LEU A 191 -19.54 -18.24 -3.15
C LEU A 191 -18.28 -19.14 -3.08
N PRO A 192 -18.35 -20.43 -2.68
CA PRO A 192 -17.15 -21.29 -2.66
C PRO A 192 -16.52 -21.50 -4.05
N ASP A 193 -17.33 -21.60 -5.10
CA ASP A 193 -16.82 -21.79 -6.47
C ASP A 193 -16.24 -20.50 -7.03
N TYR A 194 -16.81 -19.36 -6.64
CA TYR A 194 -16.27 -18.05 -6.97
C TYR A 194 -14.90 -17.82 -6.33
N VAL A 195 -14.69 -18.23 -5.07
CA VAL A 195 -13.38 -18.16 -4.40
C VAL A 195 -12.34 -18.97 -5.18
N ARG A 196 -12.67 -20.20 -5.60
CA ARG A 196 -11.75 -21.03 -6.41
C ARG A 196 -11.43 -20.37 -7.74
N TYR A 197 -12.44 -19.80 -8.39
CA TYR A 197 -12.26 -19.06 -9.64
C TYR A 197 -11.31 -17.86 -9.44
N LEU A 198 -11.53 -17.03 -8.41
CA LEU A 198 -10.66 -15.90 -8.10
C LEU A 198 -9.22 -16.30 -7.81
N ILE A 199 -9.01 -17.39 -7.05
CA ILE A 199 -7.66 -17.92 -6.79
C ILE A 199 -7.00 -18.31 -8.11
N SER A 200 -7.72 -18.95 -9.01
CA SER A 200 -7.17 -19.36 -10.32
C SER A 200 -6.80 -18.16 -11.21
N GLU A 201 -7.59 -17.08 -11.20
CA GLU A 201 -7.28 -15.87 -11.95
C GLU A 201 -6.14 -15.08 -11.30
N TYR A 202 -6.09 -15.02 -9.98
CA TYR A 202 -4.99 -14.38 -9.26
C TYR A 202 -3.66 -15.08 -9.51
N TYR A 203 -3.66 -16.42 -9.57
CA TYR A 203 -2.47 -17.19 -9.88
C TYR A 203 -1.88 -16.83 -11.26
N LYS A 204 -2.73 -16.55 -12.26
CA LYS A 204 -2.26 -16.08 -13.58
C LYS A 204 -1.55 -14.73 -13.50
N ILE A 205 -2.07 -13.80 -12.67
CA ILE A 205 -1.45 -12.50 -12.45
C ILE A 205 -0.06 -12.68 -11.82
N LEU A 206 0.05 -13.53 -10.80
CA LEU A 206 1.33 -13.82 -10.15
C LEU A 206 2.33 -14.46 -11.12
N GLN A 207 1.89 -15.35 -12.01
CA GLN A 207 2.78 -15.93 -13.03
C GLN A 207 3.33 -14.87 -13.98
N VAL A 208 2.50 -13.94 -14.43
CA VAL A 208 2.94 -12.84 -15.30
C VAL A 208 3.92 -11.96 -14.54
N GLU A 209 3.62 -11.57 -13.30
CA GLU A 209 4.53 -10.76 -12.49
C GLU A 209 5.88 -11.44 -12.27
N HIS A 210 5.90 -12.73 -11.90
CA HIS A 210 7.14 -13.49 -11.77
C HIS A 210 7.94 -13.56 -13.09
N SER A 211 7.26 -13.62 -14.24
CA SER A 211 7.93 -13.59 -15.55
C SER A 211 8.62 -12.26 -15.84
N LEU A 212 8.21 -11.17 -15.17
CA LEU A 212 8.84 -9.85 -15.23
C LEU A 212 10.06 -9.73 -14.29
N LYS A 213 10.47 -10.85 -13.66
CA LYS A 213 11.70 -11.06 -12.87
C LYS A 213 11.86 -10.36 -11.49
N PRO A 214 10.85 -9.91 -10.72
CA PRO A 214 11.13 -9.41 -9.37
C PRO A 214 11.43 -10.56 -8.39
N SER A 215 12.54 -10.50 -7.64
CA SER A 215 12.82 -11.45 -6.56
C SER A 215 12.28 -10.92 -5.23
N ILE A 216 11.14 -11.50 -4.79
CA ILE A 216 10.63 -11.55 -3.40
C ILE A 216 9.94 -10.29 -2.86
N LEU A 217 8.60 -10.31 -2.75
CA LEU A 217 7.78 -10.64 -1.56
C LEU A 217 6.32 -10.30 -1.89
N SER A 218 5.63 -11.09 -2.73
CA SER A 218 4.20 -10.87 -2.99
C SER A 218 3.41 -11.11 -1.69
N SER A 219 3.21 -10.06 -0.87
CA SER A 219 2.35 -10.17 0.31
C SER A 219 0.92 -10.12 -0.17
N MET A 220 0.35 -11.31 -0.37
CA MET A 220 -1.05 -11.54 -0.62
C MET A 220 -1.88 -10.99 0.56
N LEU A 221 -2.39 -9.77 0.43
CA LEU A 221 -3.49 -9.28 1.25
C LEU A 221 -4.79 -9.52 0.47
N VAL A 222 -5.28 -10.76 0.49
CA VAL A 222 -6.69 -11.00 0.15
C VAL A 222 -7.50 -10.43 1.30
N HIS A 223 -7.98 -9.20 1.11
CA HIS A 223 -8.66 -8.40 2.13
C HIS A 223 -10.01 -8.96 2.61
N GLY A 224 -10.40 -10.17 2.20
CA GLY A 224 -11.56 -10.85 2.77
C GLY A 224 -11.50 -10.98 4.30
N CYS A 225 -10.31 -10.93 4.90
CA CYS A 225 -10.14 -11.22 6.33
C CYS A 225 -9.93 -10.01 7.25
N CYS A 226 -9.80 -8.76 6.75
CA CYS A 226 -9.68 -7.55 7.60
C CYS A 226 -10.44 -6.33 7.00
N SER A 227 -11.71 -6.51 6.62
CA SER A 227 -12.63 -5.36 6.39
C SER A 227 -13.35 -5.00 7.71
N PRO A 228 -13.52 -3.70 8.06
CA PRO A 228 -14.13 -3.26 9.33
C PRO A 228 -15.66 -3.38 9.39
N GLU A 229 -16.32 -3.85 8.32
CA GLU A 229 -17.76 -4.12 8.34
C GLU A 229 -18.05 -5.34 9.20
N ARG A 230 -18.67 -5.10 10.36
CA ARG A 230 -18.93 -6.07 11.45
C ARG A 230 -19.82 -7.27 11.08
N ASP A 231 -20.16 -7.48 9.81
CA ASP A 231 -21.19 -8.42 9.38
C ASP A 231 -20.73 -9.42 8.30
N TRP A 232 -19.43 -9.73 8.27
CA TRP A 232 -18.96 -10.88 7.51
C TRP A 232 -19.33 -12.18 8.24
N ASN A 233 -20.19 -12.96 7.59
CA ASN A 233 -20.65 -14.28 8.00
C ASN A 233 -19.50 -15.09 8.63
N SER A 234 -19.64 -15.52 9.90
CA SER A 234 -18.59 -16.14 10.73
C SER A 234 -17.86 -17.31 10.07
N ARG A 235 -18.50 -17.96 9.09
CA ARG A 235 -17.95 -19.04 8.26
C ARG A 235 -16.81 -18.59 7.34
N PHE A 236 -16.84 -17.36 6.83
CA PHE A 236 -15.80 -16.80 5.96
C PHE A 236 -14.52 -16.47 6.75
N TYR A 237 -14.67 -15.89 7.95
CA TYR A 237 -13.56 -15.67 8.88
C TYR A 237 -12.90 -16.97 9.34
N SER A 238 -13.70 -18.01 9.63
CA SER A 238 -13.17 -19.34 10.00
C SER A 238 -12.41 -20.02 8.86
N PHE A 239 -12.78 -19.76 7.60
CA PHE A 239 -12.09 -20.26 6.40
C PHE A 239 -10.79 -19.47 6.13
N CYS A 240 -10.81 -18.15 6.31
CA CYS A 240 -9.63 -17.29 6.28
C CYS A 240 -8.56 -17.71 7.29
N SER A 241 -8.97 -17.98 8.54
CA SER A 241 -8.06 -18.34 9.64
C SER A 241 -7.43 -19.73 9.49
N SER A 242 -7.99 -20.61 8.67
CA SER A 242 -7.47 -21.98 8.47
C SER A 242 -6.52 -22.09 7.28
N LEU A 243 -6.57 -21.17 6.32
CA LEU A 243 -5.70 -21.15 5.14
C LEU A 243 -4.51 -20.19 5.24
N PHE A 244 -4.62 -19.12 6.04
CA PHE A 244 -3.60 -18.07 6.14
C PHE A 244 -3.36 -17.69 7.59
N SER A 245 -2.09 -17.60 8.01
CA SER A 245 -1.71 -17.11 9.34
C SER A 245 -2.09 -15.63 9.48
N VAL A 246 -3.32 -15.36 9.93
CA VAL A 246 -3.82 -14.00 10.16
C VAL A 246 -2.98 -13.33 11.26
N PRO A 247 -2.36 -12.16 11.00
CA PRO A 247 -1.62 -11.43 12.03
C PRO A 247 -2.51 -11.08 13.23
N ASN A 248 -1.96 -11.18 14.45
CA ASN A 248 -2.67 -10.88 15.70
C ASN A 248 -3.25 -9.44 15.78
N SER A 249 -2.81 -8.52 14.92
CA SER A 249 -3.28 -7.15 14.85
C SER A 249 -4.76 -7.01 14.44
N CYS A 250 -5.36 -7.98 13.74
CA CYS A 250 -6.81 -7.96 13.42
C CYS A 250 -7.71 -8.44 14.59
N ARG A 251 -7.15 -8.93 15.71
CA ARG A 251 -7.94 -9.44 16.86
C ARG A 251 -8.44 -8.33 17.80
N GLY A 252 -7.85 -7.13 17.74
CA GLY A 252 -8.17 -6.00 18.63
C GLY A 252 -9.55 -5.36 18.40
N TYR A 253 -10.12 -5.49 17.21
CA TYR A 253 -11.41 -4.88 16.85
C TYR A 253 -12.64 -5.65 17.34
N MET A 254 -12.48 -6.82 17.97
CA MET A 254 -13.59 -7.66 18.48
C MET A 254 -13.90 -7.48 19.98
N SER A 255 -13.12 -6.70 20.75
CA SER A 255 -13.27 -6.68 22.22
C SER A 255 -14.24 -5.63 22.77
N SER A 256 -14.70 -4.66 21.97
CA SER A 256 -15.71 -3.70 22.40
C SER A 256 -17.11 -4.16 21.97
N GLY A 257 -17.82 -4.78 22.92
CA GLY A 257 -19.25 -5.05 22.80
C GLY A 257 -20.09 -3.78 22.58
N PRO A 258 -21.40 -3.91 22.32
CA PRO A 258 -22.25 -2.77 22.02
C PRO A 258 -22.27 -1.80 23.21
N VAL A 259 -21.85 -0.55 22.97
CA VAL A 259 -22.12 0.56 23.89
C VAL A 259 -23.61 0.88 23.74
N GLU A 260 -24.40 0.56 24.76
CA GLU A 260 -25.76 1.09 24.91
C GLU A 260 -25.70 2.62 24.89
N LEU A 261 -26.34 3.23 23.89
CA LEU A 261 -26.62 4.67 23.88
C LEU A 261 -27.70 4.96 24.93
N SER A 262 -27.29 5.25 26.16
CA SER A 262 -28.15 5.80 27.19
C SER A 262 -28.65 7.18 26.76
N SER A 263 -29.97 7.34 26.64
CA SER A 263 -30.66 8.59 26.30
C SER A 263 -30.40 9.67 27.37
N PRO A 264 -30.19 10.95 27.01
CA PRO A 264 -29.98 11.99 28.01
C PRO A 264 -31.33 12.42 28.66
N GLY A 265 -31.43 12.24 29.97
CA GLY A 265 -32.47 12.84 30.82
C GLY A 265 -32.26 14.35 31.04
N PRO A 266 -33.27 15.07 31.57
CA PRO A 266 -33.37 16.52 31.41
C PRO A 266 -32.45 17.28 32.38
N ALA A 267 -31.66 18.22 31.84
CA ALA A 267 -30.86 19.14 32.63
C ALA A 267 -31.73 20.28 33.21
N ARG A 268 -31.74 20.41 34.54
CA ARG A 268 -32.27 21.59 35.25
C ARG A 268 -31.16 22.64 35.42
N SER A 269 -31.50 23.87 35.00
CA SER A 269 -31.24 25.18 35.64
C SER A 269 -29.80 25.61 35.97
N ALA A 270 -29.37 26.71 35.34
CA ALA A 270 -29.07 27.95 36.07
C ALA A 270 -29.03 29.16 35.12
N ALA A 271 -29.62 30.25 35.60
CA ALA A 271 -29.85 31.51 34.90
C ALA A 271 -28.58 32.34 34.68
N SER A 272 -28.58 33.14 33.61
CA SER A 272 -27.97 34.47 33.63
C SER A 272 -28.76 35.44 32.75
N ARG A 273 -29.19 36.53 33.39
CA ARG A 273 -29.93 37.66 32.85
C ARG A 273 -29.12 38.37 31.76
N LEU A 274 -29.82 38.87 30.73
CA LEU A 274 -29.49 40.15 30.09
C LEU A 274 -30.73 40.64 29.32
N SER A 275 -31.41 41.58 29.96
CA SER A 275 -32.41 42.49 29.41
C SER A 275 -31.77 43.54 28.51
N LEU A 276 -32.48 43.99 27.48
CA LEU A 276 -32.46 45.34 26.87
C LEU A 276 -33.34 45.34 25.60
N PRO A 277 -33.79 46.52 25.14
CA PRO A 277 -34.79 47.43 25.69
C PRO A 277 -36.21 47.18 25.17
#